data_AF-A0A954VBI1-F1
#
_entry.id   AF-A0A954VBI1-F1
#
_cell.length_a   1.000
_cell.length_b   1.000
_cell.length_c   1.000
_cell.angle_alpha   90.00
_cell.angle_beta   90.00
_cell.angle_gamma   90.00
#
_symmetry.space_group_name_H-M   'P 1'
#
loop_
_entity.id
_entity.type
_entity.pdbx_description
1 polymer ?
#
loop_
_entity_poly.entity_id
_entity_poly.type
_entity_poly.pdbx_seq_one_letter_code
_entity_poly.pdbx_strand_id
1 'polypeptide(L)'
;MTNRHSNSVLEQEMIDCLRRQKAYYDQATLIADEITNTMQSGVADESALTKLKAILEEVAGWETRTQGMRQRWRDAGKTPSDELSQLLKTIEGQLLHMMETIAMAEGTALEAKGRLQPQMSEAARRRKMQAAYGQQQG
;
A
#
# COMPACT_ATOMS: atom_id res chain seq x y z
N MET A 1 -15.63 -42.33 3.79
CA MET A 1 -16.02 -41.42 2.69
C MET A 1 -16.15 -39.94 3.13
N THR A 2 -15.50 -39.51 4.21
CA THR A 2 -15.66 -38.17 4.82
C THR A 2 -14.73 -37.08 4.28
N ASN A 3 -13.66 -37.43 3.55
CA ASN A 3 -12.64 -36.46 3.12
C ASN A 3 -13.04 -35.52 1.98
N ARG A 4 -14.12 -35.79 1.22
CA ARG A 4 -14.48 -34.94 0.07
C ARG A 4 -15.23 -33.68 0.50
N HIS A 5 -16.01 -33.76 1.58
CA HIS A 5 -16.85 -32.66 2.08
C HIS A 5 -16.02 -31.61 2.84
N SER A 6 -15.10 -32.05 3.71
CA SER A 6 -14.23 -31.15 4.49
C SER A 6 -13.30 -30.28 3.64
N ASN A 7 -12.94 -30.74 2.44
CA ASN A 7 -12.06 -30.00 1.53
C ASN A 7 -12.80 -28.90 0.75
N SER A 8 -14.05 -29.17 0.35
CA SER A 8 -14.90 -28.14 -0.28
C SER A 8 -15.19 -26.99 0.68
N VAL A 9 -15.31 -27.28 1.97
CA VAL A 9 -15.51 -26.24 3.01
C VAL A 9 -14.26 -25.38 3.16
N LEU A 10 -13.06 -25.98 3.24
CA LEU A 10 -11.81 -25.23 3.35
C LEU A 10 -11.56 -24.29 2.16
N GLU A 11 -11.83 -24.77 0.94
CA GLU A 11 -11.69 -23.95 -0.27
C GLU A 11 -12.70 -22.79 -0.28
N GLN A 12 -13.95 -23.04 0.08
CA GLN A 12 -14.97 -21.99 0.17
C GLN A 12 -14.60 -20.92 1.22
N GLU A 13 -14.16 -21.34 2.41
CA GLU A 13 -13.71 -20.41 3.44
C GLU A 13 -12.52 -19.57 2.93
N MET A 14 -11.58 -20.18 2.19
CA MET A 14 -10.46 -19.46 1.60
C MET A 14 -10.90 -18.45 0.53
N ILE A 15 -11.84 -18.83 -0.34
CA ILE A 15 -12.44 -17.92 -1.34
C ILE A 15 -13.10 -16.73 -0.64
N ASP A 16 -13.87 -16.95 0.42
CA ASP A 16 -14.55 -15.88 1.14
C ASP A 16 -13.56 -14.93 1.83
N CYS A 17 -12.49 -15.47 2.43
CA CYS A 17 -11.40 -14.66 2.98
C CYS A 17 -10.69 -13.84 1.89
N LEU A 18 -10.34 -14.45 0.77
CA LEU A 18 -9.66 -13.78 -0.35
C LEU A 18 -10.55 -12.69 -0.99
N ARG A 19 -11.87 -12.90 -1.06
CA ARG A 19 -12.82 -11.87 -1.51
C ARG A 19 -12.83 -10.64 -0.61
N ARG A 20 -12.81 -10.85 0.72
CA ARG A 20 -12.73 -9.74 1.68
C ARG A 20 -11.41 -9.01 1.53
N GLN A 21 -10.30 -9.75 1.42
CA GLN A 21 -8.98 -9.16 1.21
C GLN A 21 -8.90 -8.37 -0.10
N LYS A 22 -9.49 -8.88 -1.18
CA LYS A 22 -9.62 -8.17 -2.46
C LYS A 22 -10.30 -6.81 -2.28
N ALA A 23 -11.38 -6.72 -1.50
CA ALA A 23 -12.07 -5.46 -1.26
C ALA A 23 -11.19 -4.43 -0.52
N TYR A 24 -10.27 -4.88 0.34
CA TYR A 24 -9.27 -3.99 0.94
C TYR A 24 -8.21 -3.54 -0.06
N TYR A 25 -7.75 -4.43 -0.95
CA TYR A 25 -6.83 -4.03 -2.03
C TYR A 25 -7.47 -3.05 -3.01
N ASP A 26 -8.74 -3.22 -3.34
CA ASP A 26 -9.50 -2.25 -4.16
C ASP A 26 -9.50 -0.87 -3.50
N GLN A 27 -9.78 -0.80 -2.20
CA GLN A 27 -9.75 0.46 -1.44
C GLN A 27 -8.34 1.05 -1.35
N ALA A 28 -7.33 0.23 -1.09
CA ALA A 28 -5.93 0.67 -1.02
C ALA A 28 -5.48 1.28 -2.35
N THR A 29 -5.83 0.64 -3.46
CA THR A 29 -5.48 1.11 -4.81
C THR A 29 -6.09 2.47 -5.09
N LEU A 30 -7.39 2.64 -4.83
CA LEU A 30 -8.08 3.93 -5.02
C LEU A 30 -7.42 5.07 -4.24
N ILE A 31 -7.01 4.81 -2.99
CA ILE A 31 -6.35 5.82 -2.17
C ILE A 31 -4.92 6.08 -2.66
N ALA A 32 -4.20 5.05 -3.11
CA ALA A 32 -2.87 5.22 -3.69
C ALA A 32 -2.92 6.09 -4.97
N ASP A 33 -3.94 5.89 -5.81
CA ASP A 33 -4.18 6.72 -6.99
C ASP A 33 -4.52 8.17 -6.60
N GLU A 34 -5.36 8.37 -5.59
CA GLU A 34 -5.69 9.69 -5.03
C GLU A 34 -4.44 10.42 -4.51
N ILE A 35 -3.58 9.73 -3.76
CA ILE A 35 -2.30 10.26 -3.27
C ILE A 35 -1.42 10.67 -4.46
N THR A 36 -1.29 9.81 -5.46
CA THR A 36 -0.47 10.08 -6.64
C THR A 36 -0.96 11.33 -7.39
N ASN A 37 -2.27 11.45 -7.60
CA ASN A 37 -2.88 12.59 -8.28
C ASN A 37 -2.74 13.91 -7.49
N THR A 38 -2.95 13.87 -6.18
CA THR A 38 -2.81 15.05 -5.32
C THR A 38 -1.35 15.52 -5.26
N MET A 39 -0.39 14.60 -5.15
CA MET A 39 1.04 14.90 -5.17
C MET A 39 1.50 15.50 -6.51
N GLN A 40 1.01 15.00 -7.64
CA GLN A 40 1.28 15.59 -8.96
C GLN A 40 0.74 17.03 -9.07
N SER A 41 -0.34 17.33 -8.36
CA SER A 41 -0.92 18.67 -8.24
C SER A 41 -0.14 19.59 -7.28
N GLY A 42 0.89 19.08 -6.60
CA GLY A 42 1.67 19.81 -5.60
C GLY A 42 0.99 19.94 -4.24
N VAL A 43 -0.11 19.20 -4.00
CA VAL A 43 -0.84 19.20 -2.73
C VAL A 43 -0.59 17.87 -2.02
N ALA A 44 -0.02 17.92 -0.82
CA ALA A 44 0.11 16.73 0.01
C ALA A 44 -1.17 16.54 0.84
N ASP A 45 -1.80 15.36 0.74
CA ASP A 45 -2.91 14.96 1.61
C ASP A 45 -2.44 13.92 2.65
N GLU A 46 -2.07 14.40 3.83
CA GLU A 46 -1.65 13.55 4.96
C GLU A 46 -2.78 12.61 5.42
N SER A 47 -4.04 12.99 5.19
CA SER A 47 -5.19 12.16 5.57
C SER A 47 -5.30 10.93 4.67
N ALA A 48 -5.02 11.06 3.37
CA ALA A 48 -5.01 9.95 2.43
C ALA A 48 -3.89 8.95 2.76
N LEU A 49 -2.68 9.43 3.08
CA LEU A 49 -1.57 8.58 3.54
C LEU A 49 -1.92 7.81 4.82
N THR A 50 -2.58 8.46 5.77
CA THR A 50 -3.03 7.83 7.02
C THR A 50 -4.07 6.73 6.74
N LYS A 51 -5.02 6.98 5.85
CA LYS A 51 -6.03 5.97 5.42
C LYS A 51 -5.36 4.79 4.71
N LEU A 52 -4.43 5.05 3.79
CA LEU A 52 -3.69 3.99 3.09
C LEU A 52 -2.95 3.10 4.08
N LYS A 53 -2.24 3.70 5.04
CA LYS A 53 -1.54 2.95 6.10
C LYS A 53 -2.50 2.05 6.89
N ALA A 54 -3.64 2.58 7.32
CA ALA A 54 -4.63 1.79 8.08
C ALA A 54 -5.16 0.59 7.27
N ILE A 55 -5.42 0.77 5.98
CA ILE A 55 -5.86 -0.32 5.11
C ILE A 55 -4.77 -1.38 4.92
N LEU A 56 -3.50 -0.97 4.78
CA LEU A 56 -2.39 -1.92 4.68
C LEU A 56 -2.19 -2.72 5.97
N GLU A 57 -2.43 -2.11 7.14
CA GLU A 57 -2.43 -2.81 8.43
C GLU A 57 -3.57 -3.85 8.51
N GLU A 58 -4.78 -3.50 8.05
CA GLU A 58 -5.90 -4.45 7.95
C GLU A 58 -5.58 -5.62 7.00
N VAL A 59 -5.00 -5.34 5.83
CA VAL A 59 -4.55 -6.37 4.89
C VAL A 59 -3.53 -7.30 5.53
N ALA A 60 -2.54 -6.77 6.25
CA ALA A 60 -1.55 -7.58 6.97
C ALA A 60 -2.21 -8.49 8.03
N GLY A 61 -3.25 -7.98 8.71
CA GLY A 61 -4.07 -8.77 9.63
C GLY A 61 -4.78 -9.93 8.92
N TRP A 62 -5.36 -9.70 7.74
CA TRP A 62 -6.01 -10.74 6.93
C TRP A 62 -5.02 -11.77 6.38
N GLU A 63 -3.87 -11.34 5.89
CA GLU A 63 -2.78 -12.22 5.43
C GLU A 63 -2.35 -13.19 6.55
N THR A 64 -2.14 -12.65 7.76
CA THR A 64 -1.78 -13.44 8.93
C THR A 64 -2.87 -14.47 9.28
N ARG A 65 -4.15 -14.07 9.27
CA ARG A 65 -5.28 -14.97 9.56
C ARG A 65 -5.42 -16.10 8.53
N THR A 66 -5.16 -15.80 7.27
CA THR A 66 -5.32 -16.74 6.16
C THR A 66 -4.09 -17.61 5.92
N GLN A 67 -2.94 -17.28 6.50
CA GLN A 67 -1.70 -18.05 6.37
C GLN A 67 -1.88 -19.52 6.77
N GLY A 68 -2.55 -19.78 7.89
CA GLY A 68 -2.82 -21.15 8.35
C GLY A 68 -3.73 -21.93 7.40
N MET A 69 -4.73 -21.27 6.81
CA MET A 69 -5.63 -21.90 5.82
C MET A 69 -4.88 -22.22 4.53
N ARG A 70 -4.04 -21.30 4.03
CA ARG A 70 -3.19 -21.53 2.87
C ARG A 70 -2.20 -22.67 3.09
N GLN A 71 -1.65 -22.80 4.30
CA GLN A 71 -0.78 -23.92 4.63
C GLN A 71 -1.53 -25.24 4.59
N ARG A 72 -2.67 -25.34 5.29
CA ARG A 72 -3.51 -26.55 5.30
C ARG A 72 -3.97 -26.95 3.90
N TRP A 73 -4.30 -25.96 3.07
CA TRP A 73 -4.70 -26.17 1.69
C TRP A 73 -3.54 -26.68 0.82
N ARG A 74 -2.33 -26.11 0.97
CA ARG A 74 -1.11 -26.62 0.31
C ARG A 74 -0.77 -28.05 0.74
N ASP A 75 -0.85 -28.34 2.03
CA ASP A 75 -0.56 -29.67 2.58
C ASP A 75 -1.55 -30.74 2.08
N ALA A 76 -2.77 -30.34 1.72
CA ALA A 76 -3.75 -31.22 1.10
C ALA A 76 -3.41 -31.60 -0.36
N GLY A 77 -2.43 -30.94 -0.98
CA GLY A 77 -1.90 -31.28 -2.31
C GLY A 77 -2.93 -31.18 -3.43
N LYS A 78 -3.86 -30.23 -3.35
CA LYS A 78 -4.96 -30.06 -4.31
C LYS A 78 -4.67 -28.95 -5.32
N THR A 79 -5.20 -29.15 -6.52
CA THR A 79 -5.32 -28.11 -7.54
C THR A 79 -6.45 -27.16 -7.13
N PRO A 80 -6.27 -25.83 -7.21
CA PRO A 80 -7.34 -24.89 -6.94
C PRO A 80 -8.44 -25.00 -7.98
N SER A 81 -9.68 -24.76 -7.56
CA SER A 81 -10.80 -24.58 -8.49
C SER A 81 -10.53 -23.39 -9.43
N ASP A 82 -11.28 -23.33 -10.54
CA ASP A 82 -11.20 -22.21 -11.48
C ASP A 82 -11.55 -20.88 -10.80
N GLU A 83 -12.54 -20.88 -9.91
CA GLU A 83 -12.94 -19.70 -9.14
C GLU A 83 -11.81 -19.19 -8.26
N LEU A 84 -11.20 -20.08 -7.46
CA LEU A 84 -10.07 -19.74 -6.60
C LEU A 84 -8.87 -19.28 -7.43
N SER A 85 -8.57 -19.96 -8.53
CA SER A 85 -7.46 -19.61 -9.43
C SER A 85 -7.65 -18.22 -10.04
N GLN A 86 -8.87 -17.89 -10.48
CA GLN A 86 -9.21 -16.59 -11.03
C GLN A 86 -9.11 -15.48 -9.97
N LEU A 87 -9.57 -15.77 -8.74
CA LEU A 87 -9.49 -14.82 -7.63
C LEU A 87 -8.04 -14.53 -7.25
N LEU A 88 -7.18 -15.55 -7.16
CA LEU A 88 -5.75 -15.40 -6.89
C LEU A 88 -5.06 -14.54 -7.96
N LYS A 89 -5.30 -14.81 -9.25
CA LYS A 89 -4.78 -13.99 -10.36
C LYS A 89 -5.24 -12.53 -10.28
N THR A 90 -6.50 -12.32 -9.88
CA THR A 90 -7.05 -10.97 -9.72
C THR A 90 -6.33 -10.22 -8.61
N ILE A 91 -6.14 -10.86 -7.45
CA ILE A 91 -5.42 -10.27 -6.31
C ILE A 91 -3.95 -10.01 -6.66
N GLU A 92 -3.29 -10.92 -7.38
CA GLU A 92 -1.91 -10.75 -7.87
C GLU A 92 -1.78 -9.51 -8.76
N GLY A 93 -2.68 -9.35 -9.75
CA GLY A 93 -2.69 -8.15 -10.60
C GLY A 93 -2.91 -6.86 -9.82
N GLN A 94 -3.77 -6.88 -8.80
CA GLN A 94 -4.01 -5.72 -7.94
C GLN A 94 -2.82 -5.38 -7.06
N LEU A 95 -2.14 -6.38 -6.52
CA LEU A 95 -0.91 -6.18 -5.76
C LEU A 95 0.18 -5.54 -6.62
N LEU A 96 0.39 -6.04 -7.83
CA LEU A 96 1.35 -5.48 -8.78
C LEU A 96 1.02 -4.02 -9.10
N HIS A 97 -0.24 -3.74 -9.44
CA HIS A 97 -0.68 -2.38 -9.74
C HIS A 97 -0.50 -1.43 -8.54
N MET A 98 -0.89 -1.86 -7.34
CA MET A 98 -0.71 -1.07 -6.12
C MET A 98 0.77 -0.78 -5.82
N MET A 99 1.65 -1.76 -6.02
CA MET A 99 3.10 -1.58 -5.87
C MET A 99 3.65 -0.55 -6.86
N GLU A 100 3.19 -0.59 -8.12
CA GLU A 100 3.57 0.40 -9.13
C GLU A 100 3.09 1.81 -8.75
N THR A 101 1.83 1.96 -8.32
CA THR A 101 1.29 3.25 -7.89
C THR A 101 2.05 3.83 -6.69
N ILE A 102 2.35 3.01 -5.68
CA ILE A 102 3.13 3.46 -4.51
C ILE A 102 4.53 3.90 -4.94
N ALA A 103 5.21 3.13 -5.80
CA ALA A 103 6.55 3.47 -6.29
C ALA A 103 6.54 4.80 -7.07
N MET A 104 5.50 5.08 -7.86
CA MET A 104 5.35 6.37 -8.55
C MET A 104 5.15 7.54 -7.57
N ALA A 105 4.33 7.35 -6.54
CA ALA A 105 4.14 8.36 -5.49
C ALA A 105 5.46 8.64 -4.74
N GLU A 106 6.20 7.60 -4.36
CA GLU A 106 7.51 7.72 -3.71
C GLU A 106 8.52 8.47 -4.59
N GLY A 107 8.60 8.12 -5.87
CA GLY A 107 9.45 8.83 -6.84
C GLY A 107 9.12 10.33 -6.91
N THR A 108 7.83 10.66 -7.00
CA THR A 108 7.35 12.05 -7.02
C THR A 108 7.72 12.81 -5.74
N ALA A 109 7.56 12.19 -4.56
CA ALA A 109 7.98 12.78 -3.29
C ALA A 109 9.49 13.03 -3.23
N LEU A 110 10.30 12.07 -3.68
CA LEU A 110 11.76 12.18 -3.68
C LEU A 110 12.23 13.31 -4.60
N GLU A 111 11.65 13.44 -5.79
CA GLU A 111 11.93 14.55 -6.71
C GLU A 111 11.53 15.91 -6.11
N ALA A 112 10.34 16.01 -5.51
CA ALA A 112 9.89 17.22 -4.83
C ALA A 112 10.85 17.61 -3.70
N LYS A 113 11.28 16.66 -2.87
CA LYS A 113 12.26 16.87 -1.80
C LYS A 113 13.60 17.35 -2.36
N GLY A 114 14.09 16.73 -3.44
CA GLY A 114 15.33 17.12 -4.12
C GLY A 114 15.31 18.57 -4.63
N ARG A 115 14.16 19.04 -5.12
CA ARG A 115 13.97 20.44 -5.55
C ARG A 115 13.91 21.45 -4.39
N LEU A 116 13.38 21.05 -3.24
CA LEU A 116 13.20 21.93 -2.07
C LEU A 116 14.49 22.07 -1.23
N GLN A 117 15.31 21.03 -1.15
CA GLN A 117 16.50 21.02 -0.30
C GLN A 117 17.51 22.16 -0.58
N PRO A 118 17.81 22.53 -1.85
CA PRO A 118 18.65 23.68 -2.15
C PRO A 118 18.02 25.00 -1.71
N GLN A 119 16.71 25.17 -1.95
CA GLN A 119 15.97 26.39 -1.61
C GLN A 119 15.93 26.63 -0.09
N MET A 120 15.72 25.56 0.68
CA MET A 120 15.77 25.62 2.14
C MET A 120 17.17 26.00 2.65
N SER A 121 18.21 25.45 2.00
CA SER A 121 19.60 25.74 2.35
C SER A 121 19.98 27.20 2.07
N GLU A 122 19.53 27.75 0.93
CA GLU A 122 19.70 29.18 0.62
C GLU A 122 18.95 30.08 1.60
N ALA A 123 17.69 29.76 1.92
CA ALA A 123 16.91 30.53 2.88
C ALA A 123 17.56 30.54 4.27
N ALA A 124 18.04 29.37 4.74
CA ALA A 124 18.78 29.25 5.98
C ALA A 124 20.08 30.08 5.97
N ARG A 125 20.82 30.05 4.87
CA ARG A 125 22.04 30.84 4.68
C ARG A 125 21.75 32.35 4.70
N ARG A 126 20.67 32.82 4.05
CA ARG A 126 20.26 34.24 4.07
C ARG A 126 19.89 34.70 5.48
N ARG A 127 19.12 33.90 6.23
CA ARG A 127 18.77 34.20 7.63
C ARG A 127 20.01 34.31 8.52
N LYS A 128 20.99 33.40 8.37
CA LYS A 128 22.26 33.46 9.13
C LYS A 128 23.06 34.72 8.81
N MET A 129 23.14 35.13 7.54
CA MET A 129 23.82 36.38 7.17
C MET A 129 23.12 37.60 7.76
N GLN A 130 21.79 37.69 7.66
CA GLN A 130 21.03 38.82 8.23
C GLN A 130 21.22 38.93 9.75
N ALA A 131 21.23 37.80 10.47
CA ALA A 131 21.49 37.78 11.90
C ALA A 131 22.89 38.27 12.27
N ALA A 132 23.92 37.92 11.47
CA ALA A 132 25.29 38.38 11.69
C ALA A 132 25.44 39.90 11.48
N TYR A 133 24.79 40.46 10.46
CA TYR A 133 24.82 41.91 10.21
C TYR A 133 24.05 42.72 11.27
N GLY A 134 22.95 42.18 11.81
CA GLY A 134 22.18 42.84 12.88
C GLY A 134 22.92 42.94 14.23
N GLN A 135 23.95 42.11 14.46
CA GLN A 135 24.75 42.13 15.69
C GLN A 135 25.94 43.11 15.66
N GLN A 136 26.29 43.67 14.50
CA GLN A 136 27.41 44.61 14.38
C GLN A 136 26.99 46.09 14.42
N GLN A 137 25.69 46.39 14.57
CA GLN A 137 25.15 47.76 14.60
C GLN A 137 24.59 48.19 15.96
N GLY A 138 24.84 47.41 17.03
CA GLY A 138 24.53 47.78 18.42
C GLY A 138 25.78 47.74 19.28
#